data_AF-A0A183HN09-F1
#
_entry.id   AF-A0A183HN09-F1
#
_cell.length_a   1.000
_cell.length_b   1.000
_cell.length_c   1.000
_cell.angle_alpha   90.00
_cell.angle_beta   90.00
_cell.angle_gamma   90.00
#
_symmetry.space_group_name_H-M   'P 1'
#
loop_
_entity.id
_entity.type
_entity.pdbx_description
1 polymer ?
#
loop_
_entity_poly.entity_id
_entity_poly.type
_entity_poly.pdbx_seq_one_letter_code
_entity_poly.pdbx_strand_id
1 'polypeptide(L)'
;AWNDYKLRWDKTKYGNITDVRFPAGKIWKPDITLNHFSNSLNVDANFDSTYPTNMIVYNTGDISWIPPAIFKISCKINIEWFPFDEQRCFFKVIYDFYLLLIPFPKIFLQ
;
A
#
# COMPACT_ATOMS: atom_id res chain seq x y z
N ALA A 1 -2.07 2.32 7.76
CA ALA A 1 -2.42 2.01 9.16
C ALA A 1 -3.83 2.50 9.43
N TRP A 2 -4.61 1.76 10.20
CA TRP A 2 -5.95 2.17 10.64
C TRP A 2 -6.12 1.86 12.13
N ASN A 3 -7.14 2.42 12.77
CA ASN A 3 -7.46 2.15 14.17
C ASN A 3 -8.77 1.38 14.27
N ASP A 4 -8.76 0.24 14.96
CA ASP A 4 -9.96 -0.55 15.27
C ASP A 4 -10.19 -0.57 16.79
N TYR A 5 -11.33 -0.05 17.22
CA TYR A 5 -11.70 0.00 18.63
C TYR A 5 -11.98 -1.38 19.24
N LYS A 6 -12.35 -2.38 18.42
CA LYS A 6 -12.64 -3.75 18.88
C LYS A 6 -11.39 -4.54 19.25
N LEU A 7 -10.23 -4.11 18.74
CA LEU A 7 -8.93 -4.75 18.95
C LEU A 7 -8.10 -4.05 20.04
N ARG A 8 -8.75 -3.29 20.93
CA ARG A 8 -8.10 -2.64 22.07
C ARG A 8 -8.08 -3.58 23.28
N TRP A 9 -6.94 -3.64 23.97
CA TRP A 9 -6.83 -4.36 25.24
C TRP A 9 -5.98 -3.60 26.26
N ASP A 10 -6.24 -3.89 27.53
CA ASP A 10 -5.45 -3.35 28.63
C ASP A 10 -4.21 -4.22 28.84
N LYS A 11 -3.03 -3.68 28.52
CA LYS A 11 -1.75 -4.38 28.65
C LYS A 11 -1.55 -4.98 30.05
N THR A 12 -2.05 -4.34 31.11
CA THR A 12 -1.85 -4.82 32.49
C THR A 12 -2.57 -6.14 32.78
N LYS A 13 -3.69 -6.40 32.11
CA LYS A 13 -4.47 -7.64 32.25
C LYS A 13 -3.90 -8.81 31.45
N TYR A 14 -3.05 -8.51 30.46
CA TYR A 14 -2.49 -9.48 29.53
C TYR A 14 -0.96 -9.52 29.61
N GLY A 15 -0.38 -9.34 30.80
CA GLY A 15 1.06 -9.53 31.01
C GLY A 15 1.96 -8.48 30.34
N ASN A 16 1.49 -7.24 30.22
CA ASN A 16 2.14 -6.11 29.56
C ASN A 16 2.41 -6.29 28.05
N ILE A 17 1.61 -7.12 27.37
CA ILE A 17 1.70 -7.27 25.91
C ILE A 17 1.27 -5.96 25.23
N THR A 18 2.17 -5.39 24.44
CA THR A 18 1.99 -4.12 23.70
C THR A 18 1.51 -4.33 22.27
N ASP A 19 1.92 -5.43 21.65
CA ASP A 19 1.66 -5.71 20.25
C ASP A 19 1.49 -7.22 20.00
N VAL A 20 0.64 -7.53 19.04
CA VAL A 20 0.33 -8.91 18.62
C VAL A 20 0.35 -8.96 17.10
N ARG A 21 0.93 -10.04 16.57
CA ARG A 21 1.00 -10.28 15.12
C ARG A 21 -0.08 -11.25 14.70
N PHE A 22 -0.92 -10.83 13.77
CA PHE A 22 -1.97 -11.67 13.20
C PHE A 22 -1.64 -12.02 11.74
N PRO A 23 -1.83 -13.29 11.33
CA PRO A 23 -1.69 -13.67 9.94
C PRO A 23 -2.78 -13.00 9.09
N ALA A 24 -2.49 -12.80 7.81
CA ALA A 24 -3.42 -12.21 6.85
C ALA A 24 -4.76 -12.99 6.82
N GLY A 25 -5.88 -12.27 6.75
CA GLY A 25 -7.23 -12.85 6.64
C GLY A 25 -7.96 -13.16 7.96
N LYS A 26 -7.34 -12.93 9.13
CA LYS A 26 -8.00 -13.07 10.45
C LYS A 26 -8.65 -11.79 10.96
N ILE A 27 -8.22 -10.64 10.44
CA ILE A 27 -8.69 -9.32 10.84
C ILE A 27 -9.25 -8.62 9.60
N TRP A 28 -10.28 -7.79 9.81
CA TRP A 28 -10.80 -6.92 8.78
C TRP A 28 -9.69 -6.02 8.23
N LYS A 29 -9.56 -5.97 6.91
CA LYS A 29 -8.61 -5.10 6.20
C LYS A 29 -9.40 -4.22 5.23
N PRO A 30 -8.96 -2.97 4.98
CA PRO A 30 -9.56 -2.15 3.94
C PRO A 30 -9.29 -2.74 2.56
N ASP A 31 -10.30 -2.76 1.70
CA ASP A 31 -10.17 -3.16 0.29
C ASP A 31 -9.51 -2.02 -0.51
N ILE A 32 -8.17 -2.08 -0.62
CA ILE A 32 -7.42 -1.11 -1.43
C ILE A 32 -7.55 -1.52 -2.90
N THR A 33 -8.58 -1.00 -3.56
CA THR A 33 -8.79 -1.23 -5.00
C THR A 33 -8.13 -0.09 -5.77
N LEU A 34 -6.95 -0.34 -6.35
CA LEU A 34 -6.22 0.62 -7.19
C LEU A 34 -6.80 0.62 -8.61
N ASN A 35 -7.90 1.33 -8.80
CA ASN A 35 -8.53 1.48 -10.12
C ASN A 35 -8.01 2.75 -10.83
N HIS A 36 -7.60 2.63 -12.09
CA HIS A 36 -7.40 3.80 -12.97
C HIS A 36 -8.06 3.62 -14.34
N PHE A 37 -8.70 4.70 -14.81
CA PHE A 37 -9.50 4.80 -16.04
C PHE A 37 -8.68 5.01 -17.32
N SER A 38 -7.36 4.83 -17.26
CA SER A 38 -6.57 4.78 -18.48
C SER A 38 -5.39 3.83 -18.29
N ASN A 39 -5.43 2.77 -19.11
CA ASN A 39 -4.33 1.89 -19.50
C ASN A 39 -3.56 1.15 -18.40
N SER A 40 -4.09 -0.04 -18.08
CA SER A 40 -3.38 -1.26 -17.69
C SER A 40 -2.45 -1.15 -16.49
N LEU A 41 -3.02 -0.87 -15.31
CA LEU A 41 -2.39 -1.28 -14.05
C LEU A 41 -2.99 -2.64 -13.65
N ASN A 42 -2.39 -3.73 -14.12
CA ASN A 42 -2.59 -5.02 -13.47
C ASN A 42 -1.77 -4.96 -12.18
N VAL A 43 -2.36 -4.46 -11.09
CA VAL A 43 -1.96 -4.98 -9.77
C VAL A 43 -2.35 -6.44 -9.87
N ASP A 44 -1.39 -7.36 -9.92
CA ASP A 44 -1.71 -8.78 -9.95
C ASP A 44 -2.73 -9.00 -8.83
N ALA A 45 -3.99 -9.32 -9.19
CA ALA A 45 -5.06 -9.53 -8.21
C ALA A 45 -4.68 -10.65 -7.22
N ASN A 46 -3.64 -11.43 -7.57
CA ASN A 46 -2.99 -12.45 -6.79
C ASN A 46 -2.05 -11.89 -5.70
N PHE A 47 -1.83 -10.58 -5.57
CA PHE A 47 -0.89 -10.02 -4.59
C PHE A 47 -1.30 -10.36 -3.14
N ASP A 48 -2.61 -10.34 -2.85
CA ASP A 48 -3.17 -10.71 -1.55
C ASP A 48 -2.98 -12.22 -1.24
N SER A 49 -2.88 -13.06 -2.27
CA SER A 49 -2.72 -14.52 -2.14
C SER A 49 -1.27 -15.00 -2.16
N THR A 50 -0.37 -14.27 -2.82
CA THR A 50 1.01 -14.73 -3.08
C THR A 50 1.96 -14.37 -1.93
N TYR A 51 1.69 -13.27 -1.20
CA TYR A 51 2.53 -12.81 -0.09
C TYR A 51 1.69 -12.37 1.12
N PRO A 52 1.12 -13.31 1.89
CA PRO A 52 0.39 -12.97 3.10
C PRO A 52 1.35 -12.35 4.13
N THR A 53 1.22 -11.04 4.38
CA THR A 53 1.98 -10.37 5.45
C THR A 53 1.21 -10.35 6.75
N ASN A 54 1.97 -10.54 7.84
CA ASN A 54 1.43 -10.40 9.18
C ASN A 54 1.09 -8.94 9.47
N MET A 55 -0.08 -8.72 10.05
CA MET A 55 -0.52 -7.42 10.55
C MET A 55 -0.06 -7.27 12.00
N ILE A 56 0.49 -6.11 12.33
CA ILE A 56 0.88 -5.77 13.70
C ILE A 56 -0.26 -4.95 14.30
N VAL A 57 -0.86 -5.46 15.37
CA VAL A 57 -1.92 -4.79 16.12
C VAL A 57 -1.32 -4.34 17.45
N TYR A 58 -1.47 -3.06 17.76
CA TYR A 58 -1.07 -2.49 19.04
C TYR A 58 -2.24 -2.49 20.02
N ASN A 59 -1.94 -2.49 21.32
CA ASN A 59 -2.95 -2.50 22.38
C ASN A 59 -3.90 -1.27 22.35
N THR A 60 -3.46 -0.17 21.72
CA THR A 60 -4.26 1.04 21.45
C THR A 60 -5.32 0.84 20.36
N GLY A 61 -5.33 -0.32 19.70
CA GLY A 61 -6.18 -0.62 18.56
C GLY A 61 -5.60 -0.15 17.23
N ASP A 62 -4.36 0.38 17.22
CA ASP A 62 -3.69 0.77 15.99
C ASP A 62 -3.19 -0.47 15.25
N ILE A 63 -3.44 -0.52 13.95
CA ILE A 63 -3.11 -1.66 13.09
C ILE A 63 -2.18 -1.18 11.99
N SER A 64 -1.00 -1.78 11.95
CA SER A 64 -0.01 -1.57 10.91
C SER A 64 0.03 -2.79 9.99
N TRP A 65 -0.28 -2.55 8.73
CA TRP A 65 -0.21 -3.55 7.67
C TRP A 65 0.57 -2.97 6.49
N ILE A 66 1.65 -3.65 6.11
CA ILE A 66 2.54 -3.25 5.02
C ILE A 66 2.71 -4.48 4.12
N PRO A 67 1.84 -4.65 3.10
CA PRO A 67 2.04 -5.68 2.09
C PRO A 67 3.18 -5.29 1.12
N PRO A 68 4.02 -6.24 0.68
CA PRO A 68 5.18 -5.95 -0.15
C PRO A 68 4.82 -5.75 -1.63
N ALA A 69 4.01 -4.76 -2.00
CA ALA A 69 3.49 -4.65 -3.37
C ALA A 69 4.55 -4.30 -4.44
N ILE A 70 4.56 -5.05 -5.56
CA ILE A 70 5.28 -4.68 -6.78
C ILE A 70 4.29 -3.97 -7.72
N PHE A 71 4.50 -2.67 -7.94
CA PHE A 71 3.68 -1.89 -8.86
C PHE A 71 4.37 -1.77 -10.22
N LYS A 72 3.73 -2.28 -11.28
CA LYS A 72 4.15 -2.04 -12.67
C LYS A 72 3.37 -0.86 -13.22
N ILE A 73 4.03 0.29 -13.40
CA ILE A 73 3.38 1.53 -13.84
C ILE A 73 3.73 1.80 -15.30
N SER A 74 2.71 2.02 -16.13
CA SER A 74 2.89 2.49 -17.52
C SER A 74 2.65 4.01 -17.56
N CYS A 75 3.68 4.79 -17.87
CA CYS A 75 3.60 6.25 -18.01
C CYS A 75 4.06 6.70 -19.40
N LYS A 76 3.62 7.88 -19.83
CA LYS A 76 4.03 8.48 -21.10
C LYS A 76 5.46 9.00 -20.97
N ILE A 77 6.35 8.47 -21.81
CA ILE A 77 7.73 8.93 -21.92
C ILE A 77 7.84 10.09 -22.92
N ASN A 78 8.69 11.07 -22.63
CA ASN A 78 9.10 12.08 -23.61
C ASN A 78 10.55 11.82 -24.03
N ILE A 79 10.77 11.57 -25.33
CA ILE A 79 12.07 11.17 -25.91
C ILE A 79 12.78 12.31 -26.65
N GLU A 80 12.38 13.55 -26.40
CA GLU A 80 12.88 14.73 -27.12
C GLU A 80 14.40 14.97 -26.92
N TRP A 81 14.96 14.56 -25.78
CA TRP A 81 16.34 14.86 -25.38
C TRP A 81 17.17 13.62 -25.03
N PHE A 82 16.79 12.45 -25.57
CA PHE A 82 17.51 11.20 -25.32
C PHE A 82 19.01 11.32 -25.68
N PRO A 83 19.96 10.83 -24.85
CA PRO A 83 19.82 10.03 -23.62
C PRO A 83 19.85 10.85 -22.30
N PHE A 84 19.66 12.16 -22.34
CA PHE A 84 19.67 13.04 -21.16
C PHE A 84 18.27 13.48 -20.73
N ASP A 85 17.25 12.74 -21.15
CA ASP A 85 15.86 13.02 -20.88
C ASP A 85 15.47 12.73 -19.42
N GLU A 86 14.67 13.63 -18.85
CA GLU A 86 14.13 13.49 -17.50
C GLU A 86 12.70 12.92 -17.58
N GLN A 87 12.50 11.72 -17.03
CA GLN A 87 11.16 11.11 -16.98
C GLN A 87 10.45 11.43 -15.65
N ARG A 88 9.26 12.04 -15.74
CA ARG A 88 8.37 12.31 -14.60
C ARG A 88 7.08 11.49 -14.72
N CYS A 89 6.97 10.46 -13.90
CA CYS A 89 5.78 9.62 -13.84
C CYS A 89 5.01 9.88 -12.55
N PHE A 90 3.68 9.95 -12.67
CA PHE A 90 2.76 10.12 -11.55
C PHE A 90 1.84 8.91 -11.52
N PHE A 91 1.61 8.37 -10.32
CA PHE A 91 0.54 7.41 -10.13
C PHE A 91 -0.58 8.04 -9.32
N LYS A 92 -1.80 7.65 -9.69
CA LYS A 92 -3.04 8.12 -9.09
C LYS A 92 -3.57 7.01 -8.20
N VAL A 93 -3.57 7.24 -6.90
CA VAL A 93 -4.22 6.36 -5.91
C VAL A 93 -5.59 6.93 -5.61
N ILE A 94 -6.63 6.10 -5.75
CA ILE A 94 -7.99 6.46 -5.34
C ILE A 94 -8.29 5.71 -4.05
N TYR A 95 -8.68 6.45 -3.01
CA TYR A 95 -9.13 5.88 -1.73
C TYR A 95 -10.55 6.39 -1.45
N ASP A 96 -11.54 5.50 -1.51
CA ASP A 96 -12.97 5.84 -1.62
C ASP A 96 -13.25 6.85 -2.76
N PHE A 97 -13.18 8.15 -2.47
CA PHE A 97 -13.39 9.26 -3.42
C PHE A 97 -12.21 10.25 -3.50
N TYR A 98 -11.14 10.02 -2.73
CA TYR A 98 -10.00 10.91 -2.69
C TYR A 98 -8.98 10.55 -3.77
N LEU A 99 -8.57 11.58 -4.51
CA LEU A 99 -7.52 11.52 -5.50
C LEU A 99 -6.17 11.88 -4.87
N LEU A 100 -5.26 10.92 -4.78
CA LEU A 100 -3.86 11.19 -4.42
C LEU A 100 -2.97 11.00 -5.64
N LEU A 101 -2.27 12.07 -6.03
CA LEU A 101 -1.20 12.04 -7.03
C LEU A 101 0.13 11.92 -6.31
N ILE A 102 0.82 10.80 -6.53
CA ILE A 102 2.13 10.55 -5.93
C ILE A 102 3.18 10.62 -7.05
N PRO A 103 4.16 11.55 -6.97
CA PRO A 103 5.27 11.61 -7.91
C PRO A 103 6.29 10.51 -7.64
N PHE A 104 6.75 9.82 -8.69
CA PHE A 104 7.92 8.95 -8.59
C PHE A 104 9.22 9.78 -8.58
N PRO A 105 10.31 9.29 -7.95
CA PRO A 105 11.64 9.87 -8.11
C PRO A 105 12.02 9.98 -9.59
N LYS A 106 12.74 11.06 -9.95
CA LYS A 106 13.22 11.30 -11.32
C LYS A 106 14.09 10.13 -11.78
N ILE A 107 13.79 9.58 -12.95
CA ILE A 107 14.59 8.53 -13.58
C ILE A 107 15.28 9.18 -14.79
N PHE A 108 16.61 9.08 -14.82
CA PHE A 108 17.41 9.37 -16.02
C PHE A 108 17.58 8.04 -16.76
N LEU A 109 17.19 8.01 -18.04
CA LEU A 109 17.48 6.88 -18.92
C LEU A 109 18.92 7.03 -19.42
N GLN A 110 19.89 6.50 -18.66
CA GLN A 110 21.29 6.43 -19.10
C GLN A 110 21.55 5.25 -20.04
#